data_AF-A0A5M9ZKP3-F1
#
_entry.id   AF-A0A5M9ZKP3-F1
#
_cell.length_a   1.000
_cell.length_b   1.000
_cell.length_c   1.000
_cell.angle_alpha   90.00
_cell.angle_beta   90.00
_cell.angle_gamma   90.00
#
_symmetry.space_group_name_H-M   'P 1'
#
loop_
_entity.id
_entity.type
_entity.pdbx_description
1 polymer ?
#
loop_
_entity_poly.entity_id
_entity_poly.type
_entity_poly.pdbx_seq_one_letter_code
_entity_poly.pdbx_strand_id
1 'polypeptide(L)'
;MELGNLLFGHSRGPHPVDRSSPAADLLSDTLAELGVDGYGRRMDDSRLRGPVPDRVLSDTDRGVDVRDPDSGRTLARIRAYWWGDPDDPEAALPNLEVPDAGLTVRWYKYWPRDAYADIPLDPAAAGRARRALAPALKALAPYVRHPTAADPVWHGPAVVDDRGRRVDALDVFDAPPGRPDECDHGWIALDPACGRLEAHCLTRDGMCDTIACFDSMDAARAWVAREARRWRYPDEKGDS
;
A
#
# COMPACT_ATOMS: atom_id res chain seq x y z
N MET A 1 10.09 -3.86 14.06
CA MET A 1 9.03 -4.56 14.82
C MET A 1 8.52 -3.59 15.85
N GLU A 2 7.27 -3.15 15.76
CA GLU A 2 6.70 -2.20 16.71
C GLU A 2 6.48 -2.84 18.09
N LEU A 3 6.69 -2.06 19.16
CA LEU A 3 6.41 -2.48 20.54
C LEU A 3 4.97 -2.99 20.70
N GLY A 4 4.02 -2.45 19.94
CA GLY A 4 2.64 -2.91 19.91
C GLY A 4 2.47 -4.37 19.45
N ASN A 5 3.21 -4.81 18.42
CA ASN A 5 3.14 -6.21 17.98
C ASN A 5 3.84 -7.15 18.98
N LEU A 6 4.87 -6.65 19.68
CA LEU A 6 5.53 -7.41 20.74
C LEU A 6 4.62 -7.60 21.96
N LEU A 7 3.87 -6.57 22.34
CA LEU A 7 3.00 -6.56 23.52
C LEU A 7 1.60 -7.17 23.27
N PHE A 8 1.04 -6.98 22.07
CA PHE A 8 -0.37 -7.25 21.79
C PHE A 8 -0.60 -8.04 20.50
N GLY A 9 0.47 -8.44 19.82
CA GLY A 9 0.43 -8.86 18.42
C GLY A 9 0.31 -10.35 18.18
N HIS A 10 -0.77 -10.75 17.51
CA HIS A 10 -0.93 -12.09 16.93
C HIS A 10 -0.30 -12.22 15.53
N SER A 11 0.19 -11.13 14.94
CA SER A 11 0.87 -11.19 13.64
C SER A 11 2.29 -11.74 13.84
N ARG A 12 2.36 -13.06 13.81
CA ARG A 12 3.61 -13.82 13.76
C ARG A 12 3.49 -14.85 12.66
N GLY A 13 4.59 -15.07 11.97
CA GLY A 13 4.69 -16.06 10.92
C GLY A 13 6.15 -16.31 10.57
N PRO A 14 6.40 -17.34 9.75
CA PRO A 14 7.76 -17.74 9.39
C PRO A 14 8.47 -16.71 8.50
N HIS A 15 7.72 -15.88 7.78
CA HIS A 15 8.28 -14.94 6.82
C HIS A 15 7.78 -13.50 7.07
N PRO A 16 8.61 -12.60 7.63
CA PRO A 16 8.24 -11.20 7.73
C PRO A 16 8.07 -10.59 6.34
N VAL A 17 7.06 -9.73 6.18
CA VAL A 17 6.83 -8.98 4.95
C VAL A 17 7.68 -7.72 4.97
N ASP A 18 8.57 -7.59 3.99
CA ASP A 18 9.26 -6.33 3.73
C ASP A 18 8.32 -5.35 3.03
N ARG A 19 7.83 -4.36 3.80
CA ARG A 19 6.94 -3.30 3.30
C ARG A 19 7.55 -2.42 2.21
N SER A 20 8.88 -2.41 2.07
CA SER A 20 9.59 -1.64 1.04
C SER A 20 9.77 -2.44 -0.27
N SER A 21 9.44 -3.73 -0.24
CA SER A 21 9.60 -4.62 -1.38
C SER A 21 8.56 -4.36 -2.48
N PRO A 22 8.92 -4.55 -3.76
CA PRO A 22 7.97 -4.50 -4.87
C PRO A 22 6.81 -5.48 -4.75
N ALA A 23 6.99 -6.58 -4.00
CA ALA A 23 5.94 -7.57 -3.77
C ALA A 23 4.85 -7.03 -2.82
N ALA A 24 5.25 -6.35 -1.74
CA ALA A 24 4.32 -5.68 -0.84
C ALA A 24 3.57 -4.54 -1.54
N ASP A 25 4.25 -3.81 -2.43
CA ASP A 25 3.61 -2.81 -3.31
C ASP A 25 2.53 -3.44 -4.18
N LEU A 26 2.89 -4.45 -4.97
CA LEU A 26 1.95 -5.11 -5.89
C LEU A 26 0.72 -5.66 -5.17
N LEU A 27 0.90 -6.21 -3.97
CA LEU A 27 -0.21 -6.72 -3.18
C LEU A 27 -1.05 -5.57 -2.60
N SER A 28 -0.43 -4.48 -2.13
CA SER A 28 -1.15 -3.29 -1.66
C SER A 28 -1.99 -2.67 -2.77
N ASP A 29 -1.41 -2.49 -3.95
CA ASP A 29 -2.11 -2.00 -5.15
C ASP A 29 -3.28 -2.93 -5.49
N THR A 30 -3.07 -4.24 -5.41
CA THR A 30 -4.13 -5.22 -5.67
C THR A 30 -5.29 -5.08 -4.68
N LEU A 31 -5.02 -4.90 -3.38
CA LEU A 31 -6.08 -4.67 -2.38
C LEU A 31 -6.79 -3.33 -2.61
N ALA A 32 -6.05 -2.29 -2.98
CA ALA A 32 -6.61 -0.98 -3.27
C ALA A 32 -7.51 -0.99 -4.51
N GLU A 33 -7.08 -1.66 -5.59
CA GLU A 33 -7.87 -1.85 -6.83
C GLU A 33 -9.12 -2.70 -6.60
N LEU A 34 -9.12 -3.57 -5.58
CA LEU A 34 -10.31 -4.27 -5.11
C LEU A 34 -11.24 -3.38 -4.28
N GLY A 35 -10.87 -2.13 -3.99
CA GLY A 35 -11.66 -1.24 -3.16
C GLY A 35 -11.65 -1.64 -1.68
N VAL A 36 -10.56 -2.21 -1.19
CA VAL A 36 -10.37 -2.60 0.21
C VAL A 36 -9.26 -1.77 0.84
N ASP A 37 -9.50 -1.22 2.03
CA ASP A 37 -8.56 -0.37 2.75
C ASP A 37 -7.50 -1.17 3.53
N GLY A 38 -6.52 -0.47 4.12
CA GLY A 38 -5.46 -1.07 4.93
C GLY A 38 -5.95 -1.73 6.23
N TYR A 39 -7.21 -1.53 6.61
CA TYR A 39 -7.86 -2.17 7.75
C TYR A 39 -8.67 -3.42 7.35
N GLY A 40 -8.67 -3.79 6.07
CA GLY A 40 -9.42 -4.93 5.57
C GLY A 40 -10.92 -4.69 5.46
N ARG A 41 -11.35 -3.43 5.36
CA ARG A 41 -12.74 -3.00 5.14
C ARG A 41 -12.90 -2.47 3.71
N ARG A 42 -14.13 -2.42 3.20
CA ARG A 42 -14.37 -1.67 1.95
C ARG A 42 -13.95 -0.22 2.13
N MET A 43 -13.37 0.34 1.08
CA MET A 43 -13.12 1.77 1.02
C MET A 43 -14.44 2.54 1.10
N ASP A 44 -14.35 3.75 1.63
CA ASP A 44 -15.46 4.70 1.68
C ASP A 44 -15.80 5.25 0.29
N ASP A 45 -16.98 5.87 0.18
CA ASP A 45 -17.50 6.42 -1.07
C ASP A 45 -16.57 7.43 -1.74
N SER A 46 -15.73 8.13 -0.94
CA SER A 46 -14.75 9.11 -1.46
C SER A 46 -13.72 8.49 -2.40
N ARG A 47 -13.45 7.18 -2.26
CA ARG A 47 -12.47 6.41 -3.04
C ARG A 47 -13.11 5.56 -4.13
N LEU A 48 -14.44 5.53 -4.17
CA LEU A 48 -15.22 4.81 -5.15
C LEU A 48 -15.76 5.78 -6.21
N ARG A 49 -15.97 5.27 -7.42
CA ARG A 49 -16.69 5.95 -8.52
C ARG A 49 -18.20 5.75 -8.42
N GLY A 50 -18.62 4.77 -7.61
CA GLY A 50 -20.01 4.39 -7.42
C GLY A 50 -20.13 3.15 -6.56
N PRO A 51 -21.36 2.68 -6.30
CA PRO A 51 -21.62 1.55 -5.41
C PRO A 51 -21.00 0.27 -5.96
N VAL A 52 -20.16 -0.38 -5.15
CA VAL A 52 -19.54 -1.66 -5.49
C VAL A 52 -20.58 -2.78 -5.37
N PRO A 53 -20.73 -3.67 -6.38
CA PRO A 53 -21.70 -4.75 -6.30
C PRO A 53 -21.39 -5.79 -5.22
N ASP A 54 -22.37 -6.09 -4.36
CA ASP A 54 -22.24 -7.06 -3.26
C ASP A 54 -21.92 -8.49 -3.71
N ARG A 55 -22.23 -8.79 -4.97
CA ARG A 55 -21.88 -10.08 -5.60
C ARG A 55 -20.38 -10.25 -5.82
N VAL A 56 -19.59 -9.18 -5.78
CA VAL A 56 -18.12 -9.20 -6.00
C VAL A 56 -17.36 -8.93 -4.71
N LEU A 57 -17.77 -7.93 -3.93
CA LEU A 57 -17.29 -7.74 -2.56
C LEU A 57 -18.46 -7.98 -1.63
N SER A 58 -18.34 -8.86 -0.66
CA SER A 58 -19.36 -9.07 0.36
C SER A 58 -18.79 -8.64 1.70
N ASP A 59 -19.50 -7.77 2.43
CA ASP A 59 -19.08 -7.46 3.78
C ASP A 59 -19.29 -8.68 4.67
N THR A 60 -18.42 -8.80 5.65
CA THR A 60 -18.51 -9.76 6.75
C THR A 60 -18.40 -8.97 8.04
N ASP A 61 -18.70 -9.60 9.17
CA ASP A 61 -18.60 -8.96 10.49
C ASP A 61 -17.20 -8.31 10.71
N ARG A 62 -16.17 -8.88 10.09
CA ARG A 62 -14.76 -8.53 10.33
C ARG A 62 -13.96 -8.11 9.11
N GLY A 63 -14.56 -7.98 7.94
CA GLY A 63 -13.85 -7.55 6.74
C GLY A 63 -14.65 -7.81 5.48
N VAL A 64 -13.99 -8.28 4.43
CA VAL A 64 -14.57 -8.42 3.09
C VAL A 64 -14.21 -9.76 2.47
N ASP A 65 -15.22 -10.46 1.96
CA ASP A 65 -15.04 -11.58 1.05
C ASP A 65 -14.99 -11.05 -0.39
N VAL A 66 -13.95 -11.43 -1.13
CA VAL A 66 -13.81 -11.15 -2.56
C VAL A 66 -14.31 -12.36 -3.33
N ARG A 67 -15.27 -12.16 -4.23
CA ARG A 67 -15.96 -13.22 -4.97
C ARG A 67 -15.76 -13.09 -6.46
N ASP A 68 -15.75 -14.24 -7.10
CA ASP A 68 -15.82 -14.35 -8.54
C ASP A 68 -17.22 -13.92 -9.01
N PRO A 69 -17.33 -12.94 -9.92
CA PRO A 69 -18.62 -12.35 -10.31
C PRO A 69 -19.54 -13.33 -11.05
N ASP A 70 -18.98 -14.37 -11.68
CA ASP A 70 -19.71 -15.30 -12.52
C ASP A 70 -20.12 -16.56 -11.76
N SER A 71 -19.22 -17.10 -10.93
CA SER A 71 -19.43 -18.33 -10.17
C SER A 71 -19.88 -18.11 -8.72
N GLY A 72 -19.71 -16.89 -8.18
CA GLY A 72 -19.98 -16.57 -6.77
C GLY A 72 -18.98 -17.20 -5.78
N ARG A 73 -17.95 -17.92 -6.27
CA ARG A 73 -16.92 -18.55 -5.45
C ARG A 73 -16.07 -17.49 -4.75
N THR A 74 -15.74 -17.69 -3.49
CA THR A 74 -14.78 -16.85 -2.76
C THR A 74 -13.37 -17.00 -3.35
N LEU A 75 -12.80 -15.92 -3.86
CA LEU A 75 -11.44 -15.81 -4.36
C LEU A 75 -10.44 -15.42 -3.28
N ALA A 76 -10.86 -14.52 -2.37
CA ALA A 76 -10.08 -14.15 -1.20
C ALA A 76 -10.97 -13.79 -0.02
N ARG A 77 -10.38 -13.88 1.18
CA ARG A 77 -10.96 -13.35 2.42
C ARG A 77 -10.01 -12.34 3.00
N ILE A 78 -10.53 -11.16 3.32
CA ILE A 78 -9.76 -10.07 3.92
C ILE A 78 -10.42 -9.74 5.26
N ARG A 79 -9.65 -9.72 6.34
CA ARG A 79 -10.12 -9.50 7.71
C ARG A 79 -9.31 -8.40 8.39
N ALA A 80 -10.01 -7.56 9.12
CA ALA A 80 -9.42 -6.62 10.05
C ALA A 80 -8.69 -7.34 11.18
N TYR A 81 -7.68 -6.66 11.73
CA TYR A 81 -6.95 -7.14 12.90
C TYR A 81 -7.89 -7.40 14.10
N TRP A 82 -7.60 -8.43 14.90
CA TRP A 82 -8.37 -8.75 16.11
C TRP A 82 -7.85 -7.98 17.31
N TRP A 83 -8.74 -7.21 17.93
CA TRP A 83 -8.45 -6.43 19.14
C TRP A 83 -9.05 -7.05 20.41
N GLY A 84 -9.74 -8.19 20.29
CA GLY A 84 -10.43 -8.83 21.40
C GLY A 84 -9.52 -9.75 22.21
N ASP A 85 -10.12 -10.77 22.81
CA ASP A 85 -9.42 -11.73 23.66
C ASP A 85 -8.41 -12.56 22.84
N PRO A 86 -7.13 -12.66 23.24
CA PRO A 86 -6.14 -13.48 22.56
C PRO A 86 -6.49 -14.98 22.49
N ASP A 87 -7.32 -15.48 23.40
CA ASP A 87 -7.74 -16.88 23.44
C ASP A 87 -8.95 -17.17 22.53
N ASP A 88 -9.53 -16.13 21.92
CA ASP A 88 -10.61 -16.29 20.95
C ASP A 88 -10.07 -17.02 19.69
N PRO A 89 -10.74 -18.07 19.18
CA PRO A 89 -10.36 -18.73 17.92
C PRO A 89 -10.17 -17.75 16.76
N GLU A 90 -10.88 -16.62 16.76
CA GLU A 90 -10.74 -15.58 15.76
C GLU A 90 -9.37 -14.89 15.77
N ALA A 91 -8.68 -14.84 16.91
CA ALA A 91 -7.33 -14.26 17.02
C ALA A 91 -6.30 -15.04 16.19
N ALA A 92 -6.56 -16.32 15.90
CA ALA A 92 -5.68 -17.18 15.13
C ALA A 92 -5.90 -17.08 13.60
N LEU A 93 -6.99 -16.45 13.15
CA LEU A 93 -7.33 -16.37 11.74
C LEU A 93 -6.42 -15.38 11.00
N PRO A 94 -6.03 -15.70 9.74
CA PRO A 94 -5.27 -14.78 8.91
C PRO A 94 -6.09 -13.56 8.47
N ASN A 95 -5.37 -12.46 8.23
CA ASN A 95 -5.94 -11.21 7.73
C ASN A 95 -6.19 -11.23 6.23
N LEU A 96 -5.39 -11.94 5.45
CA LEU A 96 -5.62 -12.18 4.03
C LEU A 96 -5.45 -13.66 3.73
N GLU A 97 -6.39 -14.23 3.00
CA GLU A 97 -6.30 -15.56 2.42
C GLU A 97 -6.60 -15.47 0.93
N VAL A 98 -5.70 -16.00 0.10
CA VAL A 98 -5.92 -16.21 -1.34
C VAL A 98 -5.65 -17.69 -1.64
N PRO A 99 -6.65 -18.58 -1.49
CA PRO A 99 -6.44 -20.03 -1.53
C PRO A 99 -5.77 -20.51 -2.82
N ASP A 100 -6.22 -20.03 -3.98
CA ASP A 100 -5.68 -20.42 -5.30
C ASP A 100 -4.22 -19.96 -5.51
N ALA A 101 -3.76 -18.98 -4.73
CA ALA A 101 -2.37 -18.53 -4.76
C ALA A 101 -1.48 -19.21 -3.71
N GLY A 102 -2.08 -19.96 -2.78
CA GLY A 102 -1.42 -20.52 -1.61
C GLY A 102 -0.79 -19.44 -0.74
N LEU A 103 -1.48 -18.29 -0.57
CA LEU A 103 -0.98 -17.15 0.17
C LEU A 103 -1.89 -16.85 1.37
N THR A 104 -1.31 -16.85 2.57
CA THR A 104 -1.93 -16.29 3.76
C THR A 104 -1.05 -15.24 4.39
N VAL A 105 -1.66 -14.14 4.85
CA VAL A 105 -0.95 -13.03 5.47
C VAL A 105 -1.62 -12.65 6.78
N ARG A 106 -0.81 -12.38 7.80
CA ARG A 106 -1.19 -11.85 9.11
C ARG A 106 -0.53 -10.49 9.28
N TRP A 107 -1.25 -9.47 9.74
CA TRP A 107 -0.67 -8.15 10.02
C TRP A 107 -1.20 -7.58 11.33
N TYR A 108 -0.40 -6.73 11.98
CA TYR A 108 -0.84 -6.03 13.17
C TYR A 108 -1.48 -4.70 12.78
N LYS A 109 -2.73 -4.50 13.19
CA LYS A 109 -3.51 -3.27 13.04
C LYS A 109 -3.81 -2.83 11.59
N TYR A 110 -2.80 -2.64 10.73
CA TYR A 110 -2.97 -2.25 9.33
C TYR A 110 -1.91 -2.88 8.42
N TRP A 111 -2.35 -3.25 7.21
CA TRP A 111 -1.47 -3.70 6.15
C TRP A 111 -0.62 -2.54 5.59
N PRO A 112 0.65 -2.75 5.19
CA PRO A 112 1.54 -3.90 5.45
C PRO A 112 2.42 -3.76 6.71
N ARG A 113 2.08 -2.92 7.71
CA ARG A 113 2.95 -2.72 8.90
C ARG A 113 2.93 -3.97 9.78
N ASP A 114 4.13 -4.45 10.11
CA ASP A 114 4.36 -5.65 10.93
C ASP A 114 3.54 -6.86 10.45
N ALA A 115 3.62 -7.11 9.14
CA ALA A 115 2.96 -8.24 8.50
C ALA A 115 3.90 -9.45 8.31
N TYR A 116 3.30 -10.64 8.30
CA TYR A 116 3.96 -11.92 8.12
C TYR A 116 3.14 -12.79 7.17
N ALA A 117 3.82 -13.45 6.24
CA ALA A 117 3.23 -14.40 5.34
C ALA A 117 3.61 -15.84 5.72
N ASP A 118 2.79 -16.80 5.27
CA ASP A 118 3.08 -18.24 5.37
C ASP A 118 4.18 -18.71 4.41
N ILE A 119 4.39 -17.98 3.33
CA ILE A 119 5.47 -18.15 2.36
C ILE A 119 6.28 -16.85 2.20
N PRO A 120 7.51 -16.87 1.67
CA PRO A 120 8.21 -15.65 1.30
C PRO A 120 7.37 -14.81 0.34
N LEU A 121 7.08 -13.55 0.73
CA LEU A 121 6.36 -12.63 -0.15
C LEU A 121 7.33 -12.00 -1.15
N ASP A 122 7.48 -12.66 -2.29
CA ASP A 122 8.26 -12.19 -3.44
C ASP A 122 7.32 -11.73 -4.59
N PRO A 123 7.86 -11.11 -5.66
CA PRO A 123 7.03 -10.66 -6.79
C PRO A 123 6.24 -11.80 -7.47
N ALA A 124 6.74 -13.04 -7.43
CA ALA A 124 6.05 -14.18 -8.02
C ALA A 124 4.83 -14.58 -7.16
N ALA A 125 4.94 -14.58 -5.83
CA ALA A 125 3.85 -14.83 -4.90
C ALA A 125 2.77 -13.76 -4.99
N ALA A 126 3.14 -12.47 -4.96
CA ALA A 126 2.21 -11.36 -5.17
C ALA A 126 1.53 -11.45 -6.55
N GLY A 127 2.29 -11.79 -7.60
CA GLY A 127 1.75 -12.01 -8.94
C GLY A 127 0.77 -13.18 -9.03
N ARG A 128 0.98 -14.29 -8.29
CA ARG A 128 -0.02 -15.38 -8.19
C ARG A 128 -1.30 -14.90 -7.53
N ALA A 129 -1.20 -14.16 -6.42
CA ALA A 129 -2.36 -13.60 -5.74
C ALA A 129 -3.17 -12.68 -6.66
N ARG A 130 -2.51 -11.75 -7.35
CA ARG A 130 -3.16 -10.87 -8.33
C ARG A 130 -3.86 -11.63 -9.45
N ARG A 131 -3.22 -12.68 -10.00
CA ARG A 131 -3.85 -13.54 -11.03
C ARG A 131 -5.09 -14.26 -10.52
N ALA A 132 -5.04 -14.80 -9.29
CA ALA A 132 -6.20 -15.44 -8.67
C ALA A 132 -7.37 -14.45 -8.47
N LEU A 133 -7.07 -13.16 -8.26
CA LEU A 133 -8.05 -12.09 -8.04
C LEU A 133 -8.48 -11.36 -9.33
N ALA A 134 -7.92 -11.71 -10.48
CA ALA A 134 -8.17 -11.04 -11.75
C ALA A 134 -9.66 -10.93 -12.15
N PRO A 135 -10.53 -11.94 -11.92
CA PRO A 135 -11.95 -11.82 -12.23
C PRO A 135 -12.63 -10.68 -11.43
N ALA A 136 -12.36 -10.60 -10.13
CA ALA A 136 -12.91 -9.54 -9.27
C ALA A 136 -12.32 -8.17 -9.62
N LEU A 137 -11.00 -8.08 -9.84
CA LEU A 137 -10.34 -6.83 -10.28
C LEU A 137 -10.99 -6.27 -11.55
N LYS A 138 -11.22 -7.12 -12.56
CA LYS A 138 -11.87 -6.72 -13.80
C LYS A 138 -13.31 -6.22 -13.57
N ALA A 139 -14.06 -6.87 -12.70
CA ALA A 139 -15.44 -6.48 -12.40
C ALA A 139 -15.54 -5.19 -11.58
N LEU A 140 -14.55 -4.92 -10.72
CA LEU A 140 -14.49 -3.73 -9.87
C LEU A 140 -13.87 -2.51 -10.53
N ALA A 141 -13.16 -2.70 -11.65
CA ALA A 141 -12.48 -1.61 -12.35
C ALA A 141 -13.34 -0.35 -12.64
N PRO A 142 -14.64 -0.45 -12.99
CA PRO A 142 -15.50 0.72 -13.19
C PRO A 142 -15.90 1.45 -11.90
N TYR A 143 -15.82 0.79 -10.74
CA TYR A 143 -16.33 1.26 -9.46
C TYR A 143 -15.25 1.79 -8.52
N VAL A 144 -14.00 1.39 -8.71
CA VAL A 144 -12.88 1.83 -7.89
C VAL A 144 -12.14 2.94 -8.61
N ARG A 145 -11.82 4.02 -7.90
CA ARG A 145 -10.92 5.03 -8.45
C ARG A 145 -9.49 4.48 -8.37
N HIS A 146 -8.95 4.09 -9.52
CA HIS A 146 -7.55 3.68 -9.60
C HIS A 146 -6.67 4.91 -9.52
N PRO A 147 -5.57 4.85 -8.75
CA PRO A 147 -4.58 5.91 -8.78
C PRO A 147 -4.04 6.07 -10.20
N THR A 148 -4.04 7.30 -10.72
CA THR A 148 -3.37 7.57 -12.00
C THR A 148 -1.88 7.70 -11.75
N ALA A 149 -1.10 6.80 -12.34
CA ALA A 149 0.34 6.92 -12.35
C ALA A 149 0.73 8.04 -13.32
N ALA A 150 1.24 9.14 -12.77
CA ALA A 150 2.09 10.04 -13.54
C ALA A 150 3.46 10.00 -12.87
N ASP A 151 4.47 9.76 -13.69
CA ASP A 151 5.84 9.66 -13.21
C ASP A 151 6.26 11.01 -12.58
N PRO A 152 7.01 10.98 -11.48
CA PRO A 152 7.58 12.20 -10.92
C PRO A 152 8.47 12.88 -11.96
N VAL A 153 8.39 14.21 -12.01
CA VAL A 153 9.25 15.05 -12.84
C VAL A 153 10.52 15.31 -12.06
N TRP A 154 11.68 14.99 -12.64
CA TRP A 154 12.97 15.17 -12.00
C TRP A 154 13.65 16.44 -12.49
N HIS A 155 14.17 17.24 -11.56
CA HIS A 155 14.71 18.58 -11.83
C HIS A 155 16.24 18.64 -11.74
N GLY A 156 16.90 17.54 -11.36
CA GLY A 156 18.34 17.51 -11.12
C GLY A 156 18.72 18.00 -9.72
N PRO A 157 20.02 18.15 -9.43
CA PRO A 157 20.48 18.49 -8.09
C PRO A 157 20.05 19.90 -7.68
N ALA A 158 19.61 20.05 -6.44
CA ALA A 158 19.26 21.33 -5.84
C ALA A 158 20.04 21.53 -4.54
N VAL A 159 20.22 22.80 -4.16
CA VAL A 159 21.02 23.19 -2.98
C VAL A 159 20.13 23.64 -1.82
N VAL A 160 18.81 23.76 -2.01
CA VAL A 160 17.90 24.31 -1.01
C VAL A 160 16.61 23.49 -0.99
N ASP A 161 16.19 23.00 0.19
CA ASP A 161 14.90 22.33 0.37
C ASP A 161 13.72 23.33 0.30
N ASP A 162 12.51 22.80 0.31
CA ASP A 162 11.24 23.53 0.33
C ASP A 162 11.10 24.51 1.52
N ARG A 163 11.92 24.33 2.57
CA ARG A 163 11.95 25.17 3.78
C ARG A 163 13.11 26.17 3.80
N GLY A 164 13.84 26.32 2.69
CA GLY A 164 14.95 27.26 2.60
C GLY A 164 16.24 26.77 3.28
N ARG A 165 16.31 25.53 3.76
CA ARG A 165 17.54 24.94 4.33
C ARG A 165 18.40 24.41 3.21
N ARG A 166 19.71 24.55 3.38
CA ARG A 166 20.66 24.03 2.41
C ARG A 166 20.69 22.49 2.49
N VAL A 167 20.22 21.83 1.45
CA VAL A 167 20.32 20.37 1.29
C VAL A 167 21.06 20.14 -0.01
N ASP A 168 22.20 19.44 0.05
CA ASP A 168 22.96 19.05 -1.14
C ASP A 168 22.26 17.83 -1.77
N ALA A 169 21.09 18.06 -2.37
CA ALA A 169 20.30 17.02 -3.01
C ALA A 169 20.97 16.58 -4.31
N LEU A 170 21.06 15.26 -4.48
CA LEU A 170 21.53 14.64 -5.72
C LEU A 170 20.44 14.71 -6.80
N ASP A 171 19.18 14.68 -6.39
CA ASP A 171 18.03 14.80 -7.27
C ASP A 171 16.82 15.37 -6.54
N VAL A 172 16.01 16.16 -7.23
CA VAL A 172 14.74 16.71 -6.73
C VAL A 172 13.64 16.28 -7.66
N PHE A 173 12.48 15.97 -7.09
CA PHE A 173 11.32 15.64 -7.88
C PHE A 173 10.09 16.43 -7.44
N ASP A 174 9.25 16.73 -8.43
CA ASP A 174 7.87 17.10 -8.24
C ASP A 174 7.01 15.91 -8.68
N ALA A 175 6.11 15.47 -7.81
CA ALA A 175 5.05 14.58 -8.19
C ALA A 175 3.85 15.46 -8.64
N PRO A 176 3.12 15.10 -9.70
CA PRO A 176 1.95 15.88 -10.12
C PRO A 176 0.94 16.11 -8.97
N PRO A 177 0.07 17.12 -9.02
CA PRO A 177 -0.82 17.45 -7.90
C PRO A 177 -1.74 16.27 -7.49
N GLY A 178 -1.92 16.10 -6.18
CA GLY A 178 -2.83 15.14 -5.55
C GLY A 178 -3.48 15.73 -4.29
N ARG A 179 -4.04 14.89 -3.40
CA ARG A 179 -4.64 15.35 -2.13
C ARG A 179 -3.58 15.98 -1.20
N PRO A 180 -3.98 16.83 -0.23
CA PRO A 180 -3.03 17.47 0.69
C PRO A 180 -2.19 16.49 1.52
N ASP A 181 -2.69 15.28 1.78
CA ASP A 181 -2.02 14.20 2.51
C ASP A 181 -1.11 13.33 1.62
N GLU A 182 -0.98 13.66 0.33
CA GLU A 182 -0.18 12.89 -0.64
C GLU A 182 1.16 13.57 -0.92
N CYS A 183 2.18 12.75 -1.21
CA CYS A 183 3.50 13.25 -1.56
C CYS A 183 3.44 13.97 -2.91
N ASP A 184 3.75 15.26 -2.93
CA ASP A 184 3.78 16.07 -4.16
C ASP A 184 5.17 16.59 -4.51
N HIS A 185 6.17 16.44 -3.63
CA HIS A 185 7.55 16.75 -3.94
C HIS A 185 8.52 16.01 -3.01
N GLY A 186 9.82 16.13 -3.28
CA GLY A 186 10.86 15.62 -2.40
C GLY A 186 12.22 15.60 -3.06
N TRP A 187 13.17 14.89 -2.43
CA TRP A 187 14.54 14.83 -2.90
C TRP A 187 15.24 13.51 -2.54
N ILE A 188 16.37 13.27 -3.17
CA ILE A 188 17.32 12.22 -2.81
C ILE A 188 18.64 12.88 -2.45
N ALA A 189 19.20 12.56 -1.29
CA ALA A 189 20.48 13.08 -0.82
C ALA A 189 21.35 11.93 -0.27
N LEU A 190 22.65 12.20 -0.07
CA LEU A 190 23.54 11.27 0.62
C LEU A 190 23.48 11.56 2.13
N ASP A 191 23.13 10.57 2.96
CA ASP A 191 23.25 10.70 4.41
C ASP A 191 24.73 10.71 4.80
N PRO A 192 25.25 11.81 5.37
CA PRO A 192 26.64 11.90 5.79
C PRO A 192 27.01 10.93 6.92
N ALA A 193 26.05 10.46 7.71
CA ALA A 193 26.30 9.57 8.83
C ALA A 193 26.58 8.13 8.40
N CYS A 194 25.86 7.62 7.39
CA CYS A 194 25.99 6.24 6.94
C CYS A 194 26.46 6.08 5.49
N GLY A 195 26.56 7.17 4.72
CA GLY A 195 26.98 7.14 3.31
C GLY A 195 25.97 6.47 2.38
N ARG A 196 24.71 6.33 2.81
CA ARG A 196 23.61 5.76 2.00
C ARG A 196 22.76 6.87 1.42
N LEU A 197 22.02 6.57 0.37
CA LEU A 197 21.08 7.51 -0.24
C LEU A 197 19.81 7.56 0.58
N GLU A 198 19.41 8.74 1.05
CA GLU A 198 18.11 8.98 1.66
C GLU A 198 17.18 9.63 0.65
N ALA A 199 16.03 8.99 0.41
CA ALA A 199 14.94 9.59 -0.33
C ALA A 199 13.89 10.12 0.63
N HIS A 200 13.49 11.37 0.44
CA HIS A 200 12.45 12.06 1.20
C HIS A 200 11.27 12.30 0.26
N CYS A 201 10.07 11.95 0.72
CA CYS A 201 8.82 12.27 0.04
C CYS A 201 7.95 13.11 0.97
N LEU A 202 7.63 14.33 0.52
CA LEU A 202 6.92 15.34 1.30
C LEU A 202 5.52 15.60 0.77
N THR A 203 4.58 15.81 1.68
CA THR A 203 3.26 16.39 1.37
C THR A 203 3.34 17.87 1.09
N ARG A 204 2.30 18.43 0.46
CA ARG A 204 2.22 19.85 0.07
C ARG A 204 2.48 20.83 1.20
N ASP A 205 2.03 20.48 2.40
CA ASP A 205 2.19 21.27 3.63
C ASP A 205 3.49 20.96 4.38
N GLY A 206 4.31 20.05 3.85
CA GLY A 206 5.53 19.56 4.47
C GLY A 206 5.29 18.82 5.79
N MET A 207 4.05 18.45 6.14
CA MET A 207 3.74 17.86 7.45
C MET A 207 4.08 16.37 7.54
N CYS A 208 4.03 15.63 6.43
CA CYS A 208 4.38 14.22 6.39
C CYS A 208 5.64 14.02 5.54
N ASP A 209 6.70 13.55 6.17
CA ASP A 209 7.92 13.08 5.51
C ASP A 209 7.98 11.55 5.60
N THR A 210 7.98 10.89 4.45
CA THR A 210 8.37 9.47 4.38
C THR A 210 9.82 9.40 3.95
N ILE A 211 10.64 8.77 4.78
CA ILE A 211 12.09 8.66 4.56
C ILE A 211 12.46 7.19 4.38
N ALA A 212 13.29 6.89 3.39
CA ALA A 212 13.88 5.57 3.21
C ALA A 212 15.33 5.65 2.71
N CYS A 213 16.16 4.68 3.13
CA CYS A 213 17.58 4.61 2.77
C CYS A 213 17.84 3.53 1.72
N PHE A 214 18.68 3.84 0.73
CA PHE A 214 18.98 3.00 -0.43
C PHE A 214 20.48 2.94 -0.72
N ASP A 215 20.88 1.86 -1.38
CA ASP A 215 22.28 1.65 -1.78
C ASP A 215 22.54 2.10 -3.23
N SER A 216 21.51 2.51 -3.97
CA SER A 216 21.64 3.01 -5.35
C SER A 216 20.57 4.04 -5.71
N MET A 217 20.92 4.95 -6.63
CA MET A 217 19.99 5.97 -7.13
C MET A 217 18.79 5.36 -7.84
N ASP A 218 18.97 4.27 -8.59
CA ASP A 218 17.87 3.59 -9.28
C ASP A 218 16.86 3.01 -8.28
N ALA A 219 17.32 2.42 -7.18
CA ALA A 219 16.44 1.94 -6.12
C ALA A 219 15.69 3.09 -5.42
N ALA A 220 16.38 4.20 -5.15
CA ALA A 220 15.79 5.40 -4.55
C ALA A 220 14.72 6.03 -5.46
N ARG A 221 15.04 6.27 -6.75
CA ARG A 221 14.08 6.80 -7.73
C ARG A 221 12.90 5.86 -7.95
N ALA A 222 13.14 4.55 -8.01
CA ALA A 222 12.07 3.58 -8.13
C ALA A 222 11.17 3.57 -6.90
N TRP A 223 11.71 3.82 -5.70
CA TRP A 223 10.91 3.94 -4.48
C TRP A 223 10.11 5.25 -4.47
N VAL A 224 10.72 6.39 -4.82
CA VAL A 224 10.02 7.67 -4.97
C VAL A 224 8.85 7.54 -5.96
N ALA A 225 9.09 6.93 -7.12
CA ALA A 225 8.03 6.69 -8.10
C ALA A 225 6.93 5.77 -7.55
N ARG A 226 7.22 4.87 -6.59
CA ARG A 226 6.19 4.06 -5.91
C ARG A 226 5.39 4.88 -4.91
N GLU A 227 6.05 5.65 -4.04
CA GLU A 227 5.34 6.50 -3.08
C GLU A 227 4.48 7.57 -3.78
N ALA A 228 5.00 8.19 -4.84
CA ALA A 228 4.27 9.13 -5.68
C ALA A 228 3.04 8.52 -6.40
N ARG A 229 3.03 7.18 -6.59
CA ARG A 229 1.92 6.45 -7.23
C ARG A 229 0.81 6.07 -6.25
N ARG A 230 1.13 5.80 -4.99
CA ARG A 230 0.26 5.04 -4.08
C ARG A 230 -1.10 5.68 -3.77
N TRP A 231 -1.37 6.94 -4.11
CA TRP A 231 -2.59 7.60 -3.60
C TRP A 231 -3.36 8.56 -4.51
N ARG A 232 -2.96 8.83 -5.75
CA ARG A 232 -3.59 9.87 -6.59
C ARG A 232 -5.03 9.56 -7.00
N TYR A 233 -6.02 10.06 -6.28
CA TYR A 233 -7.38 10.11 -6.82
C TYR A 233 -7.49 11.30 -7.78
N PRO A 234 -8.06 11.13 -8.99
CA PRO A 234 -8.35 12.29 -9.83
C PRO A 234 -9.26 13.23 -9.05
N ASP A 235 -8.83 14.48 -8.92
CA ASP A 235 -9.61 15.55 -8.30
C ASP A 235 -10.99 15.62 -8.96
N GLU A 236 -12.06 15.71 -8.16
CA GLU A 236 -13.43 15.92 -8.62
C GLU A 236 -13.69 17.34 -9.14
N LYS A 237 -12.65 18.15 -9.37
CA LYS A 237 -12.78 19.55 -9.77
C LYS A 237 -12.01 19.83 -11.04
N GLY A 238 -12.62 19.44 -12.15
CA GLY A 238 -12.15 19.76 -13.50
C GLY A 238 -13.23 20.11 -14.52
N ASP A 239 -14.53 19.90 -14.22
CA ASP A 239 -15.63 20.28 -15.10
C ASP A 239 -16.75 20.96 -14.30
N SER A 240 -16.58 22.26 -14.04
CA SER A 240 -17.66 23.18 -13.68
C SER A 240 -17.35 24.57 -14.22
#